data_AF-A0AAE9Y9F6-F1
#
_entry.id   AF-A0AAE9Y9F6-F1
#
_cell.length_a   1.000
_cell.length_b   1.000
_cell.length_c   1.000
_cell.angle_alpha   90.00
_cell.angle_beta   90.00
_cell.angle_gamma   90.00
#
_symmetry.space_group_name_H-M   'P 1'
#
loop_
_entity.id
_entity.type
_entity.pdbx_description
1 polymer ?
#
loop_
_entity_poly.entity_id
_entity_poly.type
_entity_poly.pdbx_seq_one_letter_code
_entity_poly.pdbx_strand_id
1 'polypeptide(L)'
;MSTQTTPPRRRPVAVALAAVIALALLLGTTGCTPEETSKQAIRQTFPASVVDKAMRVAHCESRYTPDAVSRSGDYGLFQINKVTWEKTVKGWGYTWNQMFDPYINSRVALKIYQLAGNSWQPWSCRGA
;
A
#
# COMPACT_ATOMS: atom_id res chain seq x y z
N MET A 1 -15.37 -75.45 30.78
CA MET A 1 -15.99 -74.32 31.50
C MET A 1 -15.24 -73.06 31.13
N SER A 2 -15.91 -72.18 30.39
CA SER A 2 -15.40 -70.93 29.83
C SER A 2 -15.10 -69.91 30.92
N THR A 3 -14.01 -69.17 30.81
CA THR A 3 -13.89 -67.83 31.43
C THR A 3 -13.27 -66.86 30.43
N GLN A 4 -13.93 -65.71 30.35
CA GLN A 4 -13.83 -64.71 29.29
C GLN A 4 -12.65 -63.77 29.51
N THR A 5 -11.90 -63.46 28.45
CA THR A 5 -10.89 -62.40 28.45
C THR A 5 -11.55 -61.06 28.16
N THR A 6 -11.55 -60.12 29.11
CA THR A 6 -11.97 -58.72 28.87
C THR A 6 -10.86 -57.95 28.14
N PRO A 7 -11.16 -57.14 27.10
CA PRO A 7 -10.13 -56.33 26.45
C PRO A 7 -9.86 -55.03 27.24
N PRO A 8 -8.62 -54.51 27.24
CA PRO A 8 -8.30 -53.24 27.89
C PRO A 8 -8.89 -52.05 27.12
N ARG A 9 -9.51 -51.13 27.89
CA ARG A 9 -10.11 -49.87 27.43
C ARG A 9 -9.03 -48.91 26.94
N ARG A 10 -8.97 -48.64 25.64
CA ARG A 10 -8.09 -47.60 25.06
C ARG A 10 -8.55 -46.21 25.55
N ARG A 11 -7.67 -45.51 26.27
CA ARG A 11 -7.81 -44.07 26.55
C ARG A 11 -7.34 -43.30 25.32
N PRO A 12 -8.11 -42.35 24.75
CA PRO A 12 -7.61 -41.53 23.66
C PRO A 12 -6.59 -40.52 24.20
N VAL A 13 -5.31 -40.86 24.11
CA VAL A 13 -4.18 -39.93 24.22
C VAL A 13 -4.11 -39.13 22.92
N ALA A 14 -5.05 -38.21 22.69
CA ALA A 14 -5.10 -37.45 21.43
C ALA A 14 -5.80 -36.10 21.55
N VAL A 15 -5.51 -35.30 22.58
CA VAL A 15 -6.08 -33.93 22.67
C VAL A 15 -5.03 -32.83 22.89
N ALA A 16 -3.75 -33.14 23.10
CA ALA A 16 -2.77 -32.13 23.52
C ALA A 16 -1.86 -31.53 22.43
N LEU A 17 -2.04 -31.87 21.14
CA LEU A 17 -1.20 -31.32 20.04
C LEU A 17 -1.96 -30.45 19.02
N ALA A 18 -3.28 -30.32 19.15
CA ALA A 18 -4.10 -29.52 18.22
C ALA A 18 -4.17 -28.02 18.58
N ALA A 19 -3.77 -27.62 19.79
CA ALA A 19 -3.96 -26.25 20.27
C ALA A 19 -2.89 -25.26 19.79
N VAL A 20 -1.71 -25.71 19.35
CA VAL A 20 -0.60 -24.79 18.97
C VAL A 20 -0.66 -24.39 17.48
N ILE A 21 -1.28 -25.19 16.61
CA ILE A 21 -1.38 -24.90 15.17
C ILE A 21 -2.57 -23.95 14.86
N ALA A 22 -3.60 -23.91 15.71
CA ALA A 22 -4.76 -23.05 15.50
C ALA A 22 -4.50 -21.55 15.77
N LEU A 23 -3.42 -21.20 16.48
CA LEU A 23 -3.11 -19.79 16.82
C LEU A 23 -2.30 -19.07 15.72
N ALA A 24 -1.62 -19.79 14.83
CA ALA A 24 -0.85 -19.21 13.72
C ALA A 24 -1.72 -18.80 12.52
N LEU A 25 -2.98 -19.23 12.47
CA LEU A 25 -3.94 -18.93 11.37
C LEU A 25 -4.73 -17.64 11.59
N LEU A 26 -4.58 -16.96 12.74
CA LEU A 26 -5.23 -15.67 13.04
C LEU A 26 -4.29 -14.46 12.90
N LEU A 27 -3.01 -14.68 12.56
CA LEU A 27 -2.06 -13.63 12.24
C LEU A 27 -2.22 -13.24 10.76
N GLY A 28 -3.35 -12.59 10.48
CA GLY A 28 -3.65 -12.04 9.16
C GLY A 28 -2.52 -11.14 8.67
N THR A 29 -2.12 -11.36 7.42
CA THR A 29 -1.11 -10.63 6.64
C THR A 29 -1.53 -9.18 6.37
N THR A 30 -1.56 -8.33 7.39
CA THR A 30 -2.04 -6.94 7.31
C THR A 30 -1.12 -5.98 6.53
N GLY A 31 0.07 -6.43 6.10
CA GLY A 31 1.08 -5.57 5.46
C GLY A 31 1.15 -5.61 3.93
N CYS A 32 0.37 -6.44 3.24
CA CYS A 32 0.65 -6.73 1.82
C CYS A 32 -0.34 -6.14 0.81
N THR A 33 -1.28 -5.27 1.21
CA THR A 33 -2.19 -4.68 0.22
C THR A 33 -1.49 -3.55 -0.57
N PRO A 34 -1.83 -3.36 -1.86
CA PRO A 34 -1.34 -2.23 -2.63
C PRO A 34 -1.68 -0.88 -1.98
N GLU A 35 -2.86 -0.78 -1.37
CA GLU A 35 -3.28 0.41 -0.63
C GLU A 35 -2.37 0.70 0.57
N GLU A 36 -2.08 -0.30 1.42
CA GLU A 36 -1.19 -0.08 2.57
C GLU A 36 0.24 0.24 2.14
N THR A 37 0.70 -0.34 1.01
CA THR A 37 1.99 0.00 0.41
C THR A 37 2.02 1.45 -0.09
N SER A 38 0.96 1.91 -0.75
CA SER A 38 0.78 3.32 -1.15
C SER A 38 0.78 4.27 0.04
N LYS A 39 0.04 3.95 1.10
CA LYS A 39 0.00 4.76 2.34
C LYS A 39 1.38 4.80 3.01
N GLN A 40 2.10 3.68 3.05
CA GLN A 40 3.47 3.62 3.59
C GLN A 40 4.42 4.49 2.77
N ALA A 41 4.36 4.42 1.45
CA ALA A 41 5.18 5.24 0.56
C ALA A 41 4.98 6.74 0.80
N ILE A 42 3.73 7.19 0.98
CA ILE A 42 3.40 8.58 1.31
C ILE A 42 4.03 8.98 2.65
N ARG A 43 3.84 8.15 3.69
CA ARG A 43 4.36 8.40 5.04
C ARG A 43 5.88 8.48 5.11
N GLN A 44 6.58 7.68 4.31
CA GLN A 44 8.05 7.69 4.26
C GLN A 44 8.60 8.84 3.41
N THR A 45 7.81 9.39 2.49
CA THR A 45 8.28 10.41 1.55
C THR A 45 8.01 11.83 2.05
N PHE A 46 6.78 12.10 2.52
CA PHE A 46 6.38 13.46 2.87
C PHE A 46 6.76 13.81 4.31
N PRO A 47 7.17 15.06 4.59
CA PRO A 47 7.46 15.48 5.95
C PRO A 47 6.19 15.48 6.81
N ALA A 48 6.37 15.29 8.12
CA ALA A 48 5.26 15.19 9.08
C ALA A 48 4.30 16.38 9.04
N SER A 49 4.77 17.57 8.68
CA SER A 49 3.94 18.78 8.58
C SER A 49 2.93 18.77 7.44
N VAL A 50 3.10 17.92 6.41
CA VAL A 50 2.23 17.91 5.22
C VAL A 50 1.73 16.51 4.86
N VAL A 51 2.22 15.45 5.51
CA VAL A 51 1.88 14.06 5.19
C VAL A 51 0.37 13.80 5.22
N ASP A 52 -0.35 14.37 6.18
CA ASP A 52 -1.82 14.19 6.28
C ASP A 52 -2.54 14.79 5.08
N LYS A 53 -2.06 15.92 4.56
CA LYS A 53 -2.61 16.52 3.34
C LYS A 53 -2.25 15.68 2.12
N ALA A 54 -1.03 15.15 2.04
CA ALA A 54 -0.61 14.26 0.97
C ALA A 54 -1.48 12.99 0.90
N MET A 55 -1.81 12.41 2.05
CA MET A 55 -2.72 11.26 2.16
C MET A 55 -4.11 11.57 1.60
N ARG A 56 -4.70 12.73 1.95
CA ARG A 56 -6.02 13.13 1.44
C ARG A 56 -6.00 13.40 -0.07
N VAL A 57 -4.94 14.04 -0.58
CA VAL A 57 -4.76 14.26 -2.02
C VAL A 57 -4.64 12.93 -2.75
N ALA A 58 -3.76 12.02 -2.31
CA ALA A 58 -3.61 10.70 -2.95
C ALA A 58 -4.91 9.87 -2.92
N HIS A 59 -5.69 9.94 -1.84
CA HIS A 59 -7.00 9.29 -1.78
C HIS A 59 -7.98 9.88 -2.80
N CYS A 60 -8.03 11.20 -2.93
CA CYS A 60 -8.89 11.87 -3.91
C CYS A 60 -8.47 11.59 -5.36
N GLU A 61 -7.16 11.59 -5.64
CA GLU A 61 -6.61 11.40 -6.98
C GLU A 61 -6.73 9.96 -7.49
N SER A 62 -6.44 8.95 -6.65
CA SER A 62 -6.35 7.56 -7.10
C SER A 62 -7.00 6.52 -6.17
N ARG A 63 -7.60 6.95 -5.04
CA ARG A 63 -8.03 6.04 -3.96
C ARG A 63 -6.90 5.12 -3.50
N TYR A 64 -5.68 5.65 -3.43
CA TYR A 64 -4.44 4.92 -3.12
C TYR A 64 -4.06 3.81 -4.13
N THR A 65 -4.62 3.83 -5.34
CA THR A 65 -4.35 2.83 -6.39
C THR A 65 -3.07 3.23 -7.16
N PRO A 66 -1.96 2.49 -6.99
CA PRO A 66 -0.66 2.92 -7.53
C PRO A 66 -0.54 2.80 -9.06
N ASP A 67 -1.36 1.96 -9.69
CA ASP A 67 -1.42 1.73 -11.14
C ASP A 67 -2.56 2.50 -11.84
N ALA A 68 -3.21 3.43 -11.14
CA ALA A 68 -4.30 4.23 -11.70
C ALA A 68 -3.83 5.08 -12.90
N VAL A 69 -4.60 5.06 -13.99
CA VAL A 69 -4.37 5.89 -15.17
C VAL A 69 -5.67 6.58 -15.58
N SER A 70 -5.63 7.89 -15.75
CA SER A 70 -6.75 8.68 -16.26
C SER A 70 -6.76 8.74 -17.79
N ARG A 71 -7.90 9.13 -18.37
CA ARG A 71 -8.00 9.41 -19.82
C ARG A 71 -7.17 10.60 -20.26
N SER A 72 -6.90 11.55 -19.35
CA SER A 72 -6.06 12.74 -19.59
C SER A 72 -4.56 12.46 -19.50
N GLY A 73 -4.16 11.21 -19.24
CA GLY A 73 -2.76 10.83 -19.14
C GLY A 73 -2.13 11.20 -17.80
N ASP A 74 -2.87 11.04 -16.71
CA ASP A 74 -2.37 11.15 -15.34
C ASP A 74 -2.02 9.77 -14.79
N TYR A 75 -0.88 9.67 -14.10
CA TYR A 75 -0.30 8.37 -13.74
C TYR A 75 -0.09 8.20 -12.24
N GLY A 76 -0.57 7.06 -11.76
CA GLY A 76 -0.29 6.48 -10.45
C GLY A 76 -0.85 7.25 -9.27
N LEU A 77 -0.20 7.07 -8.11
CA LEU A 77 -0.73 7.42 -6.80
C LEU A 77 -1.19 8.89 -6.65
N PHE A 78 -0.39 9.83 -7.15
CA PHE A 78 -0.68 11.27 -7.13
C PHE A 78 -1.16 11.82 -8.49
N GLN A 79 -1.55 10.94 -9.42
CA GLN A 79 -2.06 11.31 -10.76
C GLN A 79 -1.16 12.36 -11.43
N ILE A 80 0.13 12.03 -11.60
CA ILE A 80 1.10 12.95 -12.21
C ILE A 80 0.77 13.08 -13.71
N ASN A 81 0.39 14.28 -14.14
CA ASN A 81 0.02 14.54 -15.53
C ASN A 81 1.22 14.45 -16.48
N LYS A 82 1.16 13.55 -17.46
CA LYS A 82 2.25 13.32 -18.41
C LYS A 82 2.53 14.49 -19.32
N VAL A 83 1.49 15.09 -19.89
CA VAL A 83 1.63 16.22 -20.80
C VAL A 83 2.32 17.40 -20.12
N THR A 84 1.99 17.65 -18.85
CA THR A 84 2.54 18.78 -18.07
C THR A 84 3.97 18.49 -17.59
N TRP A 85 4.24 17.27 -17.10
CA TRP A 85 5.46 16.97 -16.37
C TRP A 85 6.49 16.12 -17.13
N GLU A 86 6.26 15.78 -18.41
CA GLU A 86 7.14 14.93 -19.25
C GLU A 86 8.63 15.30 -19.16
N LYS A 87 8.95 16.57 -19.48
CA LYS A 87 10.34 17.04 -19.50
C LYS A 87 10.96 17.04 -18.10
N THR A 88 10.19 17.43 -17.10
CA THR A 88 10.64 17.52 -15.70
C THR A 88 10.92 16.15 -15.11
N VAL A 89 10.00 15.19 -15.27
CA VAL A 89 10.14 13.80 -14.79
C VAL A 89 11.36 13.14 -15.43
N LYS A 90 11.53 13.29 -16.75
CA LYS A 90 12.73 12.80 -17.46
C LYS A 90 14.00 13.51 -17.02
N GLY A 91 13.95 14.83 -16.80
CA GLY A 91 15.06 15.62 -16.28
C GLY A 91 15.50 15.19 -14.89
N TRP A 92 14.60 14.62 -14.09
CA TRP A 92 14.91 13.99 -12.80
C TRP A 92 15.40 12.54 -12.89
N GLY A 93 15.54 12.00 -14.10
CA GLY A 93 16.02 10.64 -14.34
C GLY A 93 14.97 9.54 -14.17
N TYR A 94 13.68 9.89 -14.13
CA TYR A 94 12.59 8.93 -14.03
C TYR A 94 11.95 8.64 -15.38
N THR A 95 11.41 7.42 -15.51
CA THR A 95 10.59 6.97 -16.63
C THR A 95 9.11 6.94 -16.23
N TRP A 96 8.20 6.96 -17.21
CA TRP A 96 6.77 6.93 -16.94
C TRP A 96 6.27 5.61 -16.35
N ASN A 97 6.89 4.48 -16.70
CA ASN A 97 6.54 3.20 -16.08
C ASN A 97 6.82 3.19 -14.58
N GLN A 98 7.82 3.95 -14.12
CA GLN A 98 8.11 4.09 -12.69
C GLN A 98 7.05 4.92 -11.95
N MET A 99 6.15 5.62 -12.64
CA MET A 99 5.05 6.32 -11.95
C MET A 99 4.03 5.35 -11.34
N PHE A 100 4.09 4.06 -11.67
CA PHE A 100 3.30 3.01 -11.03
C PHE A 100 3.93 2.45 -9.75
N ASP A 101 5.19 2.80 -9.47
CA ASP A 101 5.80 2.52 -8.17
C ASP A 101 5.35 3.61 -7.18
N PRO A 102 4.66 3.26 -6.07
CA PRO A 102 4.12 4.24 -5.14
C PRO A 102 5.20 5.08 -4.44
N TYR A 103 6.41 4.54 -4.24
CA TYR A 103 7.54 5.26 -3.66
C TYR A 103 8.16 6.25 -4.66
N ILE A 104 8.28 5.86 -5.93
CA ILE A 104 8.76 6.79 -6.97
C ILE A 104 7.70 7.88 -7.22
N ASN A 105 6.44 7.51 -7.38
CA ASN A 105 5.34 8.46 -7.60
C ASN A 105 5.25 9.48 -6.45
N SER A 106 5.33 9.03 -5.20
CA SER A 106 5.36 9.92 -4.01
C SER A 106 6.56 10.86 -4.04
N ARG A 107 7.75 10.38 -4.42
CA ARG A 107 8.96 11.24 -4.51
C ARG A 107 8.84 12.29 -5.59
N VAL A 108 8.29 11.94 -6.75
CA VAL A 108 8.00 12.89 -7.83
C VAL A 108 6.96 13.90 -7.40
N ALA A 109 5.89 13.47 -6.72
CA ALA A 109 4.88 14.36 -6.16
C ALA A 109 5.48 15.37 -5.17
N LEU A 110 6.33 14.93 -4.23
CA LEU A 110 7.01 15.82 -3.30
C LEU A 110 7.88 16.86 -4.03
N LYS A 111 8.64 16.44 -5.06
CA LYS A 111 9.45 17.36 -5.86
C LYS A 111 8.59 18.39 -6.61
N ILE A 112 7.44 17.98 -7.17
CA ILE A 112 6.49 18.91 -7.82
C ILE A 112 5.93 19.89 -6.79
N TYR A 113 5.55 19.41 -5.60
CA TYR A 113 5.04 20.24 -4.51
C TYR A 113 6.07 21.31 -4.10
N GLN A 114 7.34 20.91 -3.95
CA GLN A 114 8.45 21.82 -3.63
C GLN A 114 8.71 22.82 -4.77
N LEU A 115 8.72 22.35 -6.02
CA LEU A 115 8.88 23.20 -7.21
C LEU A 115 7.77 24.25 -7.32
N ALA A 116 6.55 23.90 -6.88
CA ALA A 116 5.41 24.82 -6.79
C ALA A 116 5.45 25.75 -5.57
N GLY A 117 6.60 25.88 -4.89
CA GLY A 117 6.75 26.73 -3.70
C GLY A 117 6.12 26.12 -2.45
N ASN A 118 6.22 24.80 -2.27
CA ASN A 118 5.55 24.05 -1.21
C ASN A 118 4.03 24.20 -1.27
N SER A 119 3.47 24.04 -2.47
CA SER A 119 2.05 24.27 -2.73
C SER A 119 1.38 23.11 -3.47
N TRP A 120 0.12 22.85 -3.10
CA TRP A 120 -0.73 21.84 -3.76
C TRP A 120 -1.38 22.33 -5.06
N GLN A 121 -1.08 23.56 -5.52
CA GLN A 121 -1.67 24.13 -6.74
C GLN A 121 -1.63 23.21 -7.98
N PRO A 122 -0.58 22.40 -8.22
CA PRO A 122 -0.55 21.49 -9.37
C PRO A 122 -1.61 20.39 -9.37
N TRP A 123 -2.25 20.10 -8.22
CA TRP A 123 -3.24 19.03 -8.11
C TRP A 123 -4.66 19.56 -8.22
N SER A 124 -5.52 18.79 -8.89
CA SER A 124 -6.96 19.04 -8.95
C SER A 124 -7.59 18.81 -7.58
N CYS A 125 -7.16 17.75 -6.88
CA CYS A 125 -7.60 17.41 -5.52
C CYS A 125 -6.93 18.25 -4.42
N ARG A 126 -6.37 19.44 -4.73
CA ARG A 126 -5.75 20.33 -3.73
C ARG A 126 -6.67 20.75 -2.59
N GLY A 127 -7.99 20.63 -2.75
CA GLY A 127 -9.00 20.90 -1.72
C GLY A 127 -9.27 19.76 -0.74
N ALA A 128 -8.68 18.57 -0.94
CA ALA A 128 -8.97 17.36 -0.14
C ALA A 128 -8.63 17.44 1.35
#